data_AF-A0A1H7WJ30-F1
#
_entry.id   AF-A0A1H7WJ30-F1
#
_cell.length_a   1.000
_cell.length_b   1.000
_cell.length_c   1.000
_cell.angle_alpha   90.00
_cell.angle_beta   90.00
_cell.angle_gamma   90.00
#
_symmetry.space_group_name_H-M   'P 1'
#
loop_
_entity.id
_entity.type
_entity.pdbx_description
1 polymer ?
#
loop_
_entity_poly.entity_id
_entity_poly.type
_entity_poly.pdbx_seq_one_letter_code
_entity_poly.pdbx_strand_id
1 'polypeptide(L)'
;MTVASLRTTQRPAAAAVEGAQPAAAPGGVVNALGVVASVLPGGIYSVESDGRVLRCLRAASCLLRPEIGDTVLVNGPDERRLYLTAVAEQAQPGVARVEVEGDLMLASVRGAVSMESATQLNLRARQGTTLRGPQLEIDADEARCRIGRLDYSGEEARATVFSMRVIGRVYEVVVDRLVQLSKSAFRMTEGIDQVQAGQIDYRASEMTRLHGKNTVITARDLVKADAKQIHMG
;
A
#
# COMPACT_ATOMS: atom_id res chain seq x y z
N MET A 1 10.14 -24.28 45.78
CA MET A 1 8.88 -24.62 46.49
C MET A 1 7.82 -23.73 45.88
N THR A 2 6.82 -24.18 45.13
CA THR A 2 5.99 -25.38 45.29
C THR A 2 5.45 -25.81 43.92
N VAL A 3 5.39 -27.12 43.70
CA VAL A 3 4.96 -27.83 42.49
C VAL A 3 3.44 -28.11 42.60
N ALA A 4 2.69 -27.91 41.51
CA ALA A 4 1.30 -28.37 41.37
C ALA A 4 1.12 -28.95 39.96
N SER A 5 1.41 -30.24 39.77
CA SER A 5 0.49 -31.40 39.79
C SER A 5 -0.48 -31.47 38.61
N LEU A 6 -0.09 -32.29 37.63
CA LEU A 6 -0.91 -32.78 36.52
C LEU A 6 -2.05 -33.65 37.05
N ARG A 7 -3.26 -33.47 36.49
CA ARG A 7 -4.34 -34.46 36.58
C ARG A 7 -4.81 -34.83 35.19
N THR A 8 -4.36 -36.01 34.77
CA THR A 8 -4.87 -36.85 33.70
C THR A 8 -6.29 -37.29 34.05
N THR A 9 -7.27 -37.05 33.17
CA THR A 9 -8.60 -37.66 33.26
C THR A 9 -8.81 -38.60 32.09
N GLN A 10 -8.88 -39.88 32.42
CA GLN A 10 -9.06 -41.03 31.53
C GLN A 10 -10.57 -41.33 31.36
N ARG A 11 -10.92 -41.77 30.15
CA ARG A 11 -12.22 -42.21 29.58
C ARG A 11 -13.29 -42.77 30.55
N PRO A 12 -14.55 -42.73 30.07
CA PRO A 12 -15.34 -43.94 29.96
C PRO A 12 -15.68 -44.29 28.51
N ALA A 13 -15.69 -45.59 28.22
CA ALA A 13 -16.27 -46.15 27.00
C ALA A 13 -17.80 -46.21 27.14
N ALA A 14 -18.53 -45.87 26.08
CA ALA A 14 -19.97 -46.07 26.03
C ALA A 14 -20.43 -46.43 24.60
N ALA A 15 -21.00 -47.63 24.53
CA ALA A 15 -22.06 -48.12 23.64
C ALA A 15 -21.90 -47.93 22.12
N ALA A 16 -21.64 -49.06 21.46
CA ALA A 16 -22.05 -49.31 20.08
C ALA A 16 -23.58 -49.14 19.98
N VAL A 17 -24.00 -48.22 19.13
CA VAL A 17 -25.38 -48.14 18.64
C VAL A 17 -25.37 -48.66 17.21
N GLU A 18 -25.64 -49.96 17.07
CA GLU A 18 -26.19 -50.52 15.85
C GLU A 18 -27.59 -49.93 15.65
N GLY A 19 -27.80 -49.23 14.55
CA GLY A 19 -29.09 -48.62 14.26
C GLY A 19 -29.11 -47.87 12.94
N ALA A 20 -29.50 -48.60 11.89
CA ALA A 20 -29.96 -48.10 10.60
C ALA A 20 -28.95 -47.28 9.77
N GLN A 21 -28.13 -48.02 9.03
CA GLN A 21 -27.48 -47.56 7.81
C GLN A 21 -28.56 -46.97 6.87
N PRO A 22 -28.53 -45.67 6.53
CA PRO A 22 -29.41 -45.16 5.50
C PRO A 22 -29.05 -45.87 4.20
N ALA A 23 -30.04 -46.50 3.58
CA ALA A 23 -29.92 -47.19 2.30
C ALA A 23 -29.08 -46.35 1.34
N ALA A 24 -27.93 -46.91 0.91
CA ALA A 24 -27.10 -46.31 -0.11
C ALA A 24 -27.91 -46.23 -1.40
N ALA A 25 -28.40 -45.03 -1.72
CA ALA A 25 -28.79 -44.70 -3.08
C ALA A 25 -27.54 -44.81 -3.98
N PRO A 26 -27.65 -45.30 -5.22
CA PRO A 26 -26.53 -45.36 -6.14
C PRO A 26 -26.19 -43.93 -6.61
N GLY A 27 -25.50 -43.18 -5.76
CA GLY A 27 -24.90 -41.89 -6.10
C GLY A 27 -23.55 -42.16 -6.75
N GLY A 28 -23.53 -42.22 -8.08
CA GLY A 28 -22.28 -42.25 -8.83
C GLY A 28 -21.55 -40.92 -8.70
N VAL A 29 -20.21 -40.98 -8.71
CA VAL A 29 -19.38 -39.78 -8.86
C VAL A 29 -19.84 -39.01 -10.09
N VAL A 30 -20.17 -37.74 -9.90
CA VAL A 30 -20.54 -36.84 -10.99
C VAL A 30 -19.29 -36.09 -11.42
N ASN A 31 -18.95 -36.20 -12.70
CA ASN A 31 -17.98 -35.37 -13.40
C ASN A 31 -18.64 -34.91 -14.69
N ALA A 32 -18.86 -33.60 -14.80
CA ALA A 32 -19.61 -33.02 -15.91
C ALA A 32 -18.96 -31.72 -16.38
N LEU A 33 -19.01 -31.51 -17.69
CA LEU A 33 -18.76 -30.22 -18.33
C LEU A 33 -20.12 -29.55 -18.57
N GLY A 34 -20.23 -28.25 -18.30
CA GLY A 34 -21.47 -27.53 -18.56
C GLY A 34 -21.28 -26.03 -18.59
N VAL A 35 -22.37 -25.30 -18.87
CA VAL A 35 -22.37 -23.84 -19.00
C VAL A 35 -23.08 -23.23 -17.80
N VAL A 36 -22.49 -22.20 -17.19
CA VAL A 36 -23.13 -21.47 -16.08
C VAL A 36 -24.36 -20.74 -16.61
N ALA A 37 -25.55 -21.17 -16.19
CA ALA A 37 -26.82 -20.55 -16.60
C ALA A 37 -27.24 -19.40 -15.68
N SER A 38 -26.99 -19.51 -14.36
CA SER A 38 -27.34 -18.47 -13.39
C SER A 38 -26.58 -18.62 -12.08
N VAL A 39 -26.49 -17.52 -11.31
CA VAL A 39 -25.98 -17.51 -9.93
C VAL A 39 -27.14 -17.23 -8.98
N LEU A 40 -27.40 -18.15 -8.06
CA LEU A 40 -28.46 -18.09 -7.05
C LEU A 40 -27.91 -17.52 -5.72
N PRO A 41 -28.78 -17.02 -4.82
CA PRO A 41 -28.37 -16.57 -3.48
C PRO A 41 -27.61 -17.66 -2.72
N GLY A 42 -26.63 -17.24 -1.91
CA GLY A 42 -25.79 -18.16 -1.14
C GLY A 42 -24.62 -18.80 -1.91
N GLY A 43 -24.25 -18.23 -3.06
CA GLY A 43 -23.08 -18.69 -3.83
C GLY A 43 -23.30 -20.00 -4.58
N ILE A 44 -24.56 -20.34 -4.87
CA ILE A 44 -24.94 -21.54 -5.61
C ILE A 44 -24.97 -21.21 -7.09
N TYR A 45 -24.23 -21.96 -7.89
CA TYR A 45 -24.21 -21.86 -9.35
C TYR A 45 -25.16 -22.89 -9.94
N SER A 46 -25.92 -22.47 -10.94
CA SER A 46 -26.73 -23.33 -11.78
C SER A 46 -25.97 -23.57 -13.09
N VAL A 47 -25.60 -24.81 -13.37
CA VAL A 47 -24.84 -25.21 -14.55
C VAL A 47 -25.68 -26.13 -15.41
N GLU A 48 -25.87 -25.78 -16.67
CA GLU A 48 -26.56 -26.62 -17.64
C GLU A 48 -25.56 -27.58 -18.29
N SER A 49 -25.85 -28.89 -18.23
CA SER A 49 -25.00 -29.95 -18.75
C SER A 49 -25.88 -31.08 -19.30
N ASP A 50 -25.72 -31.42 -20.57
CA ASP A 50 -26.48 -32.48 -21.27
C ASP A 50 -28.00 -32.43 -21.04
N GLY A 51 -28.58 -31.22 -21.08
CA GLY A 51 -30.03 -31.00 -20.88
C GLY A 51 -30.49 -31.12 -19.41
N ARG A 52 -29.57 -31.26 -18.46
CA ARG A 52 -29.82 -31.28 -17.02
C ARG A 52 -29.29 -30.00 -16.37
N VAL A 53 -29.97 -29.56 -15.31
CA VAL A 53 -29.52 -28.44 -14.50
C VAL A 53 -28.87 -28.96 -13.23
N LEU A 54 -27.58 -28.73 -13.09
CA LEU A 54 -26.76 -29.06 -11.93
C LEU A 54 -26.68 -27.84 -11.01
N ARG A 55 -26.87 -28.05 -9.71
CA ARG A 55 -26.67 -27.00 -8.69
C ARG A 55 -25.43 -27.30 -7.88
N CYS A 56 -24.47 -26.39 -7.91
CA CYS A 56 -23.16 -26.61 -7.30
C CYS A 56 -22.66 -25.37 -6.53
N LEU A 57 -21.82 -25.59 -5.54
CA LEU A 57 -21.08 -24.52 -4.86
C LEU A 57 -19.76 -24.26 -5.58
N ARG A 58 -19.21 -23.05 -5.48
CA ARG A 58 -17.83 -22.82 -5.95
C ARG A 58 -16.86 -23.59 -5.04
N ALA A 59 -15.99 -24.41 -5.63
CA ALA A 59 -14.91 -25.04 -4.88
C ALA A 59 -13.94 -23.97 -4.34
N ALA A 60 -13.36 -24.19 -3.16
CA ALA A 60 -12.34 -23.31 -2.61
C ALA A 60 -11.10 -23.19 -3.54
N SER A 61 -10.81 -24.23 -4.34
CA SER A 61 -9.73 -24.23 -5.33
C SER A 61 -10.04 -23.44 -6.61
N CYS A 62 -11.32 -23.13 -6.89
CA CYS A 62 -11.70 -22.34 -8.06
C CYS A 62 -11.48 -20.86 -7.78
N LEU A 63 -10.32 -20.35 -8.15
CA LEU A 63 -9.92 -18.94 -7.91
C LEU A 63 -10.58 -17.96 -8.88
N LEU A 64 -10.76 -18.34 -10.14
CA LEU A 64 -11.51 -17.54 -11.09
C LEU A 64 -12.97 -17.46 -10.66
N ARG A 65 -13.52 -16.25 -10.65
CA ARG A 65 -14.95 -16.02 -10.44
C ARG A 65 -15.71 -16.52 -11.67
N PRO A 66 -16.55 -17.56 -11.55
CA PRO A 66 -17.36 -18.02 -12.67
C PRO A 66 -18.43 -16.98 -12.99
N GLU A 67 -18.63 -16.71 -14.28
CA GLU A 67 -19.66 -15.82 -14.80
C GLU A 67 -20.70 -16.60 -15.62
N ILE A 68 -21.86 -15.98 -15.84
CA ILE A 68 -22.92 -16.59 -16.66
C ILE A 68 -22.40 -16.73 -18.10
N GLY A 69 -22.61 -17.92 -18.67
CA GLY A 69 -22.11 -18.31 -19.99
C GLY A 69 -20.76 -19.02 -19.96
N ASP A 70 -20.03 -19.02 -18.83
CA ASP A 70 -18.76 -19.73 -18.74
C ASP A 70 -18.95 -21.23 -18.84
N THR A 71 -18.05 -21.89 -19.58
CA THR A 71 -17.94 -23.35 -19.60
C THR A 71 -17.12 -23.78 -18.39
N VAL A 72 -17.67 -24.65 -17.54
CA VAL A 72 -17.12 -25.01 -16.23
C VAL A 72 -17.10 -26.52 -16.01
N LEU A 73 -16.16 -26.96 -15.18
CA LEU A 73 -16.07 -28.34 -14.70
C LEU A 73 -16.78 -28.46 -13.35
N VAL A 74 -17.73 -29.38 -13.27
CA VAL A 74 -18.50 -29.68 -12.06
C VAL A 74 -18.19 -31.10 -11.59
N ASN A 75 -17.78 -31.23 -10.34
CA ASN A 75 -17.42 -32.50 -9.72
C ASN A 75 -18.13 -32.69 -8.38
N GLY A 76 -18.49 -33.92 -8.04
CA GLY A 76 -19.04 -34.25 -6.73
C GLY A 76 -19.21 -35.75 -6.50
N PRO A 77 -19.31 -36.20 -5.23
CA PRO A 77 -19.58 -37.60 -4.92
C PRO A 77 -20.98 -38.05 -5.37
N ASP A 78 -21.94 -37.11 -5.49
CA ASP A 78 -23.31 -37.35 -5.91
C ASP A 78 -23.98 -36.05 -6.40
N GLU A 79 -25.21 -36.15 -6.93
CA GLU A 79 -25.97 -35.01 -7.49
C GLU A 79 -26.38 -33.94 -6.46
N ARG A 80 -26.30 -34.24 -5.15
CA ARG A 80 -26.66 -33.29 -4.08
C ARG A 80 -25.44 -32.50 -3.59
N ARG A 81 -24.22 -32.97 -3.87
CA ARG A 81 -22.96 -32.36 -3.40
C ARG A 81 -22.04 -32.07 -4.57
N LEU A 82 -22.44 -31.12 -5.41
CA LEU A 82 -21.65 -30.73 -6.56
C LEU A 82 -20.83 -29.46 -6.27
N TYR A 83 -19.62 -29.43 -6.82
CA TYR A 83 -18.72 -28.29 -6.76
C TYR A 83 -18.28 -27.88 -8.16
N LEU A 84 -18.38 -26.60 -8.46
CA LEU A 84 -17.74 -25.98 -9.61
C LEU A 84 -16.25 -25.85 -9.28
N THR A 85 -15.42 -26.68 -9.90
CA THR A 85 -14.01 -26.82 -9.56
C THR A 85 -13.09 -25.97 -10.43
N ALA A 86 -13.49 -25.67 -11.65
CA ALA A 86 -12.72 -24.83 -12.57
C ALA A 86 -13.63 -24.18 -13.64
N VAL A 87 -13.23 -23.01 -14.11
CA VAL A 87 -13.72 -22.41 -15.36
C VAL A 87 -12.81 -22.90 -16.48
N ALA A 88 -13.37 -23.70 -17.40
CA ALA A 88 -12.65 -24.25 -18.55
C ALA A 88 -12.49 -23.19 -19.64
N GLU A 89 -13.57 -22.46 -19.95
CA GLU A 89 -13.58 -21.40 -20.95
C GLU A 89 -14.46 -20.25 -20.46
N GLN A 90 -13.94 -19.02 -20.51
CA GLN A 90 -14.73 -17.84 -20.21
C GLN A 90 -15.56 -17.45 -21.42
N ALA A 91 -16.84 -17.12 -21.22
CA ALA A 91 -17.69 -16.58 -22.28
C ALA A 91 -17.13 -15.26 -22.85
N GLN A 92 -16.51 -14.45 -21.98
CA GLN A 92 -15.88 -13.19 -22.33
C GLN A 92 -14.45 -13.14 -21.76
N PRO A 93 -13.43 -13.57 -22.54
CA PRO A 93 -12.05 -13.69 -22.04
C PRO A 93 -11.34 -12.35 -21.82
N GLY A 94 -12.03 -11.21 -21.94
CA GLY A 94 -11.45 -9.88 -21.77
C GLY A 94 -11.10 -9.54 -20.32
N VAL A 95 -11.71 -10.19 -19.33
CA VAL A 95 -11.44 -9.96 -17.91
C VAL A 95 -11.50 -11.28 -17.13
N ALA A 96 -10.35 -11.71 -16.61
CA ALA A 96 -10.28 -12.76 -15.61
C ALA A 96 -10.26 -12.13 -14.21
N ARG A 97 -11.17 -12.56 -13.32
CA ARG A 97 -11.28 -12.02 -11.96
C ARG A 97 -11.01 -13.08 -10.92
N VAL A 98 -9.98 -12.86 -10.10
CA VAL A 98 -9.77 -13.60 -8.85
C VAL A 98 -10.50 -12.88 -7.74
N GLU A 99 -11.47 -13.55 -7.10
CA GLU A 99 -12.32 -12.96 -6.06
C GLU A 99 -12.52 -13.93 -4.89
N VAL A 100 -12.30 -13.43 -3.68
CA VAL A 100 -12.51 -14.14 -2.41
C VAL A 100 -13.41 -13.31 -1.49
N GLU A 101 -14.17 -13.97 -0.61
CA GLU A 101 -15.02 -13.29 0.38
C GLU A 101 -14.22 -12.78 1.58
N GLY A 102 -13.12 -13.45 1.92
CA GLY A 102 -12.25 -13.12 3.05
C GLY A 102 -10.87 -12.61 2.62
N ASP A 103 -9.87 -12.87 3.45
CA ASP A 103 -8.49 -12.46 3.20
C ASP A 103 -7.85 -13.29 2.08
N LEU A 104 -7.10 -12.62 1.20
CA LEU A 104 -6.24 -13.26 0.19
C LEU A 104 -4.78 -13.04 0.55
N MET A 105 -4.02 -14.12 0.69
CA MET A 105 -2.56 -14.07 0.84
C MET A 105 -1.89 -14.68 -0.40
N LEU A 106 -1.04 -13.89 -1.07
CA LEU A 106 -0.13 -14.37 -2.10
C LEU A 106 1.26 -14.52 -1.48
N ALA A 107 1.77 -15.74 -1.39
CA ALA A 107 3.04 -16.04 -0.74
C ALA A 107 3.84 -17.11 -1.49
N SER A 108 5.17 -16.99 -1.45
CA SER A 108 6.10 -18.00 -1.92
C SER A 108 7.01 -18.42 -0.77
N VAL A 109 7.18 -19.73 -0.55
CA VAL A 109 7.92 -20.26 0.62
C VAL A 109 9.44 -20.13 0.46
N ARG A 110 9.93 -20.25 -0.78
CA ARG A 110 11.38 -20.24 -1.10
C ARG A 110 11.74 -19.35 -2.29
N GLY A 111 10.76 -18.65 -2.86
CA GLY A 111 10.95 -17.87 -4.09
C GLY A 111 10.37 -16.47 -3.98
N ALA A 112 10.35 -15.78 -5.11
CA ALA A 112 9.76 -14.45 -5.24
C ALA A 112 8.27 -14.54 -5.62
N VAL A 113 7.55 -13.44 -5.36
CA VAL A 113 6.24 -13.16 -5.94
C VAL A 113 6.41 -11.97 -6.88
N SER A 114 6.12 -12.14 -8.17
CA SER A 114 6.16 -11.08 -9.17
C SER A 114 4.75 -10.78 -9.68
N MET A 115 4.50 -9.52 -10.01
CA MET A 115 3.29 -9.06 -10.68
C MET A 115 3.71 -8.24 -11.90
N GLU A 116 3.32 -8.70 -13.09
CA GLU A 116 3.68 -8.07 -14.36
C GLU A 116 2.40 -7.74 -15.13
N SER A 117 2.41 -6.60 -15.83
CA SER A 117 1.31 -6.17 -16.69
C SER A 117 1.87 -5.44 -17.91
N ALA A 118 1.38 -5.80 -19.10
CA ALA A 118 1.78 -5.15 -20.35
C ALA A 118 1.27 -3.70 -20.47
N THR A 119 0.29 -3.30 -19.65
CA THR A 119 -0.33 -1.98 -19.74
C THR A 119 -0.29 -1.26 -18.40
N GLN A 120 -1.02 -1.76 -17.40
CA GLN A 120 -1.22 -1.07 -16.13
C GLN A 120 -1.34 -2.05 -14.97
N LEU A 121 -0.75 -1.67 -13.83
CA LEU A 121 -0.95 -2.31 -12.53
C LEU A 121 -1.65 -1.32 -11.60
N ASN A 122 -2.83 -1.69 -11.08
CA ASN A 122 -3.60 -0.87 -10.16
C ASN A 122 -3.67 -1.53 -8.77
N LEU A 123 -3.08 -0.89 -7.76
CA LEU A 123 -3.20 -1.31 -6.36
C LEU A 123 -4.11 -0.33 -5.61
N ARG A 124 -5.28 -0.79 -5.18
CA ARG A 124 -6.29 0.05 -4.51
C ARG A 124 -6.72 -0.59 -3.19
N ALA A 125 -6.65 0.20 -2.11
CA ALA A 125 -7.13 -0.19 -0.79
C ALA A 125 -8.01 0.92 -0.21
N ARG A 126 -9.08 0.56 0.50
CA ARG A 126 -10.00 1.52 1.12
C ARG A 126 -9.47 2.09 2.45
N GLN A 127 -8.72 1.28 3.19
CA GLN A 127 -8.22 1.64 4.52
C GLN A 127 -6.74 2.00 4.49
N GLY A 128 -5.90 1.17 3.85
CA GLY A 128 -4.48 1.47 3.73
C GLY A 128 -3.72 0.42 2.94
N THR A 129 -2.53 0.81 2.51
CA THR A 129 -1.55 -0.06 1.85
C THR A 129 -0.26 0.03 2.65
N THR A 130 0.34 -1.12 2.98
CA THR A 130 1.61 -1.19 3.71
C THR A 130 2.64 -1.89 2.85
N LEU A 131 3.78 -1.24 2.63
CA LEU A 131 4.95 -1.81 1.96
C LEU A 131 6.05 -1.95 3.02
N ARG A 132 6.51 -3.18 3.26
CA ARG A 132 7.53 -3.49 4.26
C ARG A 132 8.57 -4.40 3.65
N GLY A 133 9.82 -4.05 3.88
CA GLY A 133 10.98 -4.80 3.46
C GLY A 133 12.24 -4.05 3.89
N PRO A 134 13.40 -4.71 3.90
CA PRO A 134 14.68 -4.04 4.15
C PRO A 134 15.05 -3.06 3.03
N GLN A 135 14.49 -3.24 1.83
CA GLN A 135 14.72 -2.39 0.67
C GLN A 135 13.41 -2.15 -0.07
N LEU A 136 13.19 -0.90 -0.48
CA LEU A 136 12.10 -0.48 -1.35
C LEU A 136 12.71 0.32 -2.50
N GLU A 137 12.48 -0.13 -3.72
CA GLU A 137 12.95 0.53 -4.94
C GLU A 137 11.74 0.94 -5.78
N ILE A 138 11.78 2.18 -6.28
CA ILE A 138 10.76 2.74 -7.16
C ILE A 138 11.52 3.40 -8.30
N ASP A 139 11.43 2.79 -9.47
CA ASP A 139 11.98 3.34 -10.71
C ASP A 139 10.83 3.69 -11.65
N ALA A 140 10.77 4.95 -12.07
CA ALA A 140 9.71 5.50 -12.90
C ALA A 140 10.16 6.80 -13.58
N ASP A 141 9.81 6.96 -14.86
CA ASP A 141 10.02 8.21 -15.61
C ASP A 141 9.19 9.38 -15.02
N GLU A 142 7.97 9.07 -14.55
CA GLU A 142 7.08 10.05 -13.90
C GLU A 142 6.43 9.43 -12.65
N ALA A 143 6.53 10.13 -11.52
CA ALA A 143 5.85 9.77 -10.27
C ALA A 143 4.99 10.93 -9.77
N ARG A 144 3.73 10.63 -9.39
CA ARG A 144 2.82 11.59 -8.75
C ARG A 144 2.36 11.08 -7.40
N CYS A 145 2.81 11.74 -6.34
CA CYS A 145 2.46 11.41 -4.97
C CYS A 145 1.57 12.51 -4.38
N ARG A 146 0.29 12.20 -4.13
CA ARG A 146 -0.60 13.07 -3.37
C ARG A 146 -0.68 12.59 -1.93
N ILE A 147 -0.04 13.31 -1.03
CA ILE A 147 0.06 12.95 0.38
C ILE A 147 -0.61 14.03 1.22
N GLY A 148 -1.53 13.65 2.11
CA GLY A 148 -2.16 14.58 3.04
C GLY A 148 -1.25 14.93 4.23
N ARG A 149 -0.62 13.92 4.83
CA ARG A 149 0.42 14.04 5.86
C ARG A 149 1.55 13.07 5.56
N LEU A 150 2.78 13.57 5.60
CA LEU A 150 4.00 12.76 5.42
C LEU A 150 4.81 12.82 6.71
N ASP A 151 4.99 11.66 7.33
CA ASP A 151 5.91 11.45 8.45
C ASP A 151 7.09 10.64 7.91
N TYR A 152 8.24 11.31 7.68
CA TYR A 152 9.47 10.66 7.19
C TYR A 152 10.48 10.53 8.31
N SER A 153 11.02 9.31 8.49
CA SER A 153 12.08 9.02 9.44
C SER A 153 13.13 8.17 8.74
N GLY A 154 14.36 8.66 8.68
CA GLY A 154 15.51 7.98 8.10
C GLY A 154 16.81 8.64 8.55
N GLU A 155 17.92 7.93 8.43
CA GLU A 155 19.25 8.44 8.80
C GLU A 155 19.77 9.46 7.77
N GLU A 156 19.46 9.25 6.50
CA GLU A 156 19.88 10.11 5.40
C GLU A 156 18.75 10.26 4.37
N ALA A 157 18.66 11.45 3.76
CA ALA A 157 17.83 11.70 2.59
C ALA A 157 18.68 12.44 1.54
N ARG A 158 18.94 11.79 0.40
CA ARG A 158 19.61 12.42 -0.75
C ARG A 158 18.59 12.65 -1.85
N ALA A 159 18.56 13.88 -2.35
CA ALA A 159 17.70 14.26 -3.46
C ALA A 159 18.52 15.05 -4.47
N THR A 160 18.63 14.51 -5.70
CA THR A 160 19.17 15.26 -6.84
C THR A 160 17.98 15.74 -7.65
N VAL A 161 17.70 17.04 -7.58
CA VAL A 161 16.49 17.64 -8.15
C VAL A 161 16.89 18.82 -9.02
N PHE A 162 16.44 18.85 -10.27
CA PHE A 162 16.70 19.96 -11.18
C PHE A 162 15.90 21.22 -10.83
N SER A 163 14.66 21.05 -10.34
CA SER A 163 13.80 22.14 -9.89
C SER A 163 12.98 21.72 -8.69
N MET A 164 13.08 22.49 -7.60
CA MET A 164 12.32 22.29 -6.37
C MET A 164 11.54 23.57 -6.05
N ARG A 165 10.22 23.44 -5.86
CA ARG A 165 9.36 24.55 -5.45
C ARG A 165 8.58 24.15 -4.20
N VAL A 166 8.84 24.85 -3.10
CA VAL A 166 8.13 24.68 -1.83
C VAL A 166 7.20 25.87 -1.66
N ILE A 167 5.90 25.62 -1.50
CA ILE A 167 4.88 26.64 -1.26
C ILE A 167 4.10 26.22 -0.02
N GLY A 168 4.07 27.06 1.00
CA GLY A 168 3.41 26.74 2.26
C GLY A 168 3.17 27.98 3.11
N ARG A 169 2.36 27.82 4.15
CA ARG A 169 2.11 28.87 5.14
C ARG A 169 3.24 28.98 6.17
N VAL A 170 3.84 27.83 6.49
CA VAL A 170 4.90 27.69 7.49
C VAL A 170 6.00 26.83 6.87
N TYR A 171 7.24 27.25 7.06
CA TYR A 171 8.43 26.50 6.72
C TYR A 171 9.40 26.59 7.89
N GLU A 172 9.55 25.49 8.61
CA GLU A 172 10.43 25.37 9.77
C GLU A 172 11.51 24.35 9.46
N VAL A 173 12.75 24.69 9.79
CA VAL A 173 13.92 23.85 9.55
C VAL A 173 14.78 23.90 10.79
N VAL A 174 15.08 22.73 11.34
CA VAL A 174 15.99 22.56 12.47
C VAL A 174 17.09 21.62 12.02
N VAL A 175 18.31 22.17 11.90
CA VAL A 175 19.49 21.45 11.37
C VAL A 175 20.73 21.91 12.11
N ASP A 176 21.75 21.05 12.17
CA ASP A 176 23.07 21.42 12.70
C ASP A 176 23.81 22.39 11.75
N ARG A 177 23.77 22.10 10.44
CA ARG A 177 24.42 22.92 9.42
C ARG A 177 23.51 23.13 8.21
N LEU A 178 23.26 24.39 7.89
CA LEU A 178 22.59 24.81 6.65
C LEU A 178 23.61 25.47 5.72
N VAL A 179 23.76 24.93 4.50
CA VAL A 179 24.57 25.55 3.43
C VAL A 179 23.66 25.85 2.24
N GLN A 180 23.62 27.11 1.83
CA GLN A 180 22.86 27.54 0.66
C GLN A 180 23.81 28.22 -0.33
N LEU A 181 24.00 27.60 -1.49
CA LEU A 181 24.74 28.19 -2.61
C LEU A 181 23.75 28.50 -3.71
N SER A 182 23.68 29.76 -4.11
CA SER A 182 22.77 30.21 -5.17
C SER A 182 23.40 31.34 -5.96
N LYS A 183 23.02 31.46 -7.24
CA LYS A 183 23.39 32.62 -8.06
C LYS A 183 22.62 33.87 -7.63
N SER A 184 21.39 33.70 -7.17
CA SER A 184 20.52 34.79 -6.71
C SER A 184 19.62 34.28 -5.60
N ALA A 185 19.48 35.07 -4.54
CA ALA A 185 18.59 34.81 -3.43
C ALA A 185 17.81 36.08 -3.10
N PHE A 186 16.51 35.93 -2.91
CA PHE A 186 15.62 37.02 -2.49
C PHE A 186 14.94 36.61 -1.20
N ARG A 187 15.15 37.38 -0.13
CA ARG A 187 14.50 37.19 1.17
C ARG A 187 13.75 38.47 1.51
N MET A 188 12.45 38.34 1.76
CA MET A 188 11.60 39.44 2.16
C MET A 188 10.83 39.02 3.41
N THR A 189 10.90 39.85 4.44
CA THR A 189 10.29 39.60 5.74
C THR A 189 9.53 40.86 6.15
N GLU A 190 8.21 40.77 6.31
CA GLU A 190 7.39 41.92 6.77
C GLU A 190 7.54 42.17 8.26
N GLY A 191 7.63 41.09 9.05
CA GLY A 191 7.82 41.14 10.49
C GLY A 191 9.29 41.22 10.88
N ILE A 192 9.71 40.33 11.78
CA ILE A 192 11.06 40.32 12.32
C ILE A 192 11.92 39.32 11.54
N ASP A 193 13.06 39.78 11.03
CA ASP A 193 14.17 38.91 10.65
C ASP A 193 15.25 38.98 11.74
N GLN A 194 15.29 37.95 12.59
CA GLN A 194 16.23 37.88 13.71
C GLN A 194 17.37 36.91 13.39
N VAL A 195 18.61 37.41 13.47
CA VAL A 195 19.82 36.60 13.36
C VAL A 195 20.57 36.66 14.69
N GLN A 196 20.78 35.50 15.31
CA GLN A 196 21.65 35.34 16.46
C GLN A 196 22.79 34.40 16.07
N ALA A 197 24.01 34.90 16.06
CA ALA A 197 25.18 34.13 15.65
C ALA A 197 26.43 34.61 16.39
N GLY A 198 27.42 33.72 16.56
CA GLY A 198 28.72 34.10 17.09
C GLY A 198 29.49 35.04 16.15
N GLN A 199 29.30 34.89 14.84
CA GLN A 199 29.85 35.77 13.80
C GLN A 199 28.85 35.94 12.67
N ILE A 200 28.72 37.16 12.17
CA ILE A 200 27.92 37.50 10.98
C ILE A 200 28.88 38.19 10.01
N ASP A 201 29.01 37.65 8.79
CA ASP A 201 29.84 38.21 7.73
C ASP A 201 28.97 38.50 6.50
N TYR A 202 28.87 39.79 6.15
CA TYR A 202 28.24 40.24 4.91
C TYR A 202 29.31 40.86 4.01
N ARG A 203 29.48 40.28 2.83
CA ARG A 203 30.38 40.79 1.79
C ARG A 203 29.60 41.05 0.52
N ALA A 204 29.67 42.28 0.02
CA ALA A 204 29.19 42.67 -1.30
C ALA A 204 30.35 43.19 -2.13
N SER A 205 30.38 42.88 -3.43
CA SER A 205 31.38 43.42 -4.36
C SER A 205 31.09 44.86 -4.77
N GLU A 206 29.81 45.21 -4.91
CA GLU A 206 29.38 46.53 -5.39
C GLU A 206 28.79 47.41 -4.28
N MET A 207 27.70 46.96 -3.63
CA MET A 207 26.98 47.77 -2.66
C MET A 207 26.31 46.89 -1.59
N THR A 208 26.51 47.28 -0.32
CA THR A 208 25.68 46.85 0.81
C THR A 208 24.84 48.04 1.25
N ARG A 209 23.52 47.86 1.37
CA ARG A 209 22.60 48.90 1.84
C ARG A 209 21.88 48.44 3.11
N LEU A 210 22.05 49.20 4.18
CA LEU A 210 21.26 49.08 5.40
C LEU A 210 20.42 50.34 5.52
N HIS A 211 19.10 50.19 5.50
CA HIS A 211 18.16 51.31 5.55
C HIS A 211 16.96 50.95 6.41
N GLY A 212 16.57 51.87 7.28
CA GLY A 212 15.39 51.75 8.13
C GLY A 212 15.07 53.11 8.73
N LYS A 213 13.92 53.22 9.39
CA LYS A 213 13.54 54.44 10.12
C LYS A 213 14.57 54.79 11.20
N ASN A 214 15.10 53.76 11.88
CA ASN A 214 16.17 53.86 12.86
C ASN A 214 17.16 52.71 12.64
N THR A 215 18.45 53.00 12.64
CA THR A 215 19.53 51.99 12.61
C THR A 215 20.41 52.19 13.83
N VAL A 216 20.53 51.16 14.68
CA VAL A 216 21.36 51.20 15.89
C VAL A 216 22.48 50.18 15.72
N ILE A 217 23.73 50.64 15.83
CA ILE A 217 24.92 49.80 15.85
C ILE A 217 25.61 50.05 17.18
N THR A 218 25.86 48.99 17.94
CA THR A 218 26.51 49.08 19.25
C THR A 218 27.61 48.04 19.32
N ALA A 219 28.82 48.46 19.69
CA ALA A 219 29.95 47.59 19.99
C ALA A 219 30.53 47.96 21.34
N ARG A 220 31.01 46.96 22.10
CA ARG A 220 31.71 47.20 23.38
C ARG A 220 33.14 47.68 23.15
N ASP A 221 33.82 47.08 22.17
CA ASP A 221 35.25 47.30 21.96
C ASP A 221 35.55 48.22 20.77
N LEU A 222 35.01 47.92 19.57
CA LEU A 222 35.34 48.67 18.36
C LEU A 222 34.20 48.68 17.34
N VAL A 223 33.89 49.87 16.82
CA VAL A 223 33.28 50.05 15.50
C VAL A 223 34.35 50.68 14.62
N LYS A 224 34.70 50.03 13.50
CA LYS A 224 35.59 50.60 12.48
C LYS A 224 34.78 50.93 11.23
N ALA A 225 34.77 52.20 10.85
CA ALA A 225 34.25 52.66 9.57
C ALA A 225 35.42 53.26 8.78
N ASP A 226 35.65 52.74 7.58
CA ASP A 226 36.71 53.19 6.68
C ASP A 226 36.11 53.39 5.29
N ALA A 227 36.24 54.59 4.74
CA ALA A 227 35.70 54.95 3.45
C ALA A 227 36.44 56.17 2.89
N LYS A 228 36.41 56.31 1.56
CA LYS A 228 36.88 57.54 0.90
C LYS A 228 36.09 58.78 1.35
N GLN A 229 34.80 58.60 1.63
CA GLN A 229 33.90 59.64 2.13
C GLN A 229 32.90 59.03 3.12
N ILE A 230 32.66 59.75 4.22
CA ILE A 230 31.60 59.45 5.19
C ILE A 230 30.74 60.70 5.30
N HIS A 231 29.47 60.59 4.94
CA HIS A 231 28.48 61.63 5.16
C HIS A 231 27.71 61.32 6.43
N MET A 232 27.90 62.15 7.46
CA MET A 232 27.17 62.08 8.73
C MET A 232 26.36 63.36 8.90
N GLY A 233 25.06 63.24 9.13
CA GLY A 233 24.11 64.34 9.28
C GLY A 233 22.84 63.89 9.99
#